data_AF-A0A0P6VY30-F1
#
_entry.id   AF-A0A0P6VY30-F1
#
_cell.length_a   1.000
_cell.length_b   1.000
_cell.length_c   1.000
_cell.angle_alpha   90.00
_cell.angle_beta   90.00
_cell.angle_gamma   90.00
#
_symmetry.space_group_name_H-M   'P 1'
#
loop_
_entity.id
_entity.type
_entity.pdbx_description
1 polymer ?
#
loop_
_entity_poly.entity_id
_entity_poly.type
_entity_poly.pdbx_seq_one_letter_code
_entity_poly.pdbx_strand_id
1 'polypeptide(L)'
;MNKKRIFQIILTLIFSFLLISIYSLFKGIPFGSYIAKAKITDYVEQVYGINKSVSKPQFNFEDSSYEVYLPQLGSQFSYDLLHNLIVDEKLANELNNEFQSDYNKLKDSYRDNIELPDAHLFSSVLADGEYSKNMSLYQKIYLLGIINREKITSEDSSKTAATLTKEIIEGLGENYNITSLQVIYTDLNGQYEITLDSKKPISIKTLGKNTSKMEQIGEEDKELIRELNGN
;
A
#
# COMPACT_ATOMS: atom_id res chain seq x y z
N MET A 1 42.41 -32.03 -3.50
CA MET A 1 42.30 -30.66 -2.96
C MET A 1 42.26 -30.74 -1.44
N ASN A 2 43.09 -29.97 -0.73
CA ASN A 2 43.32 -30.16 0.71
C ASN A 2 42.07 -29.74 1.51
N LYS A 3 41.50 -30.61 2.37
CA LYS A 3 40.22 -30.38 3.07
C LYS A 3 40.17 -29.04 3.82
N LYS A 4 41.30 -28.62 4.40
CA LYS A 4 41.48 -27.33 5.07
C LYS A 4 41.31 -26.13 4.12
N ARG A 5 41.78 -26.24 2.88
CA ARG A 5 41.66 -25.20 1.85
C ARG A 5 40.21 -25.07 1.36
N ILE A 6 39.49 -26.19 1.24
CA ILE A 6 38.06 -26.19 0.90
C ILE A 6 37.25 -25.50 2.00
N PHE A 7 37.49 -25.87 3.27
CA PHE A 7 36.83 -25.25 4.41
C PHE A 7 37.06 -23.74 4.47
N GLN A 8 38.30 -23.28 4.25
CA GLN A 8 38.62 -21.84 4.21
C GLN A 8 37.89 -21.11 3.07
N ILE A 9 37.79 -21.69 1.88
CA ILE A 9 37.05 -21.08 0.76
C ILE A 9 35.56 -20.94 1.12
N ILE A 10 34.94 -21.99 1.67
CA ILE A 10 33.54 -21.97 2.09
C ILE A 10 33.32 -20.89 3.16
N LEU A 11 34.20 -20.82 4.17
CA LEU A 11 34.10 -19.81 5.23
C LEU A 11 34.20 -18.39 4.68
N THR A 12 35.13 -18.12 3.75
CA THR A 12 35.26 -16.81 3.10
C THR A 12 34.01 -16.45 2.30
N LEU A 13 33.43 -17.41 1.58
CA LEU A 13 32.19 -17.18 0.82
C LEU A 13 31.01 -16.86 1.74
N ILE A 14 30.85 -17.60 2.84
CA ILE A 14 29.81 -17.34 3.85
C ILE A 14 29.99 -15.94 4.45
N PHE A 15 31.21 -15.58 4.84
CA PHE A 15 31.49 -14.27 5.42
C PHE A 15 31.25 -13.14 4.43
N SER A 16 31.66 -13.31 3.17
CA SER A 16 31.42 -12.34 2.10
C SER A 16 29.92 -12.16 1.83
N PHE A 17 29.17 -13.26 1.78
CA PHE A 17 27.72 -13.23 1.62
C PHE A 17 27.04 -12.51 2.79
N LEU A 18 27.47 -12.78 4.02
CA LEU A 18 26.93 -12.14 5.22
C LEU A 18 27.21 -10.63 5.24
N LEU A 19 28.42 -10.20 4.86
CA LEU A 19 28.76 -8.79 4.72
C LEU A 19 27.89 -8.09 3.66
N ILE A 20 27.71 -8.71 2.49
CA ILE A 20 26.85 -8.17 1.43
C ILE A 20 25.40 -8.09 1.90
N SER A 21 24.92 -9.11 2.64
CA SER A 21 23.56 -9.14 3.16
C SER A 21 23.32 -8.02 4.16
N ILE A 22 24.23 -7.83 5.14
CA ILE A 22 24.16 -6.73 6.11
C ILE A 22 24.22 -5.37 5.40
N TYR A 23 25.12 -5.19 4.44
CA TYR A 23 25.20 -3.96 3.65
C TYR A 23 23.89 -3.68 2.91
N SER A 24 23.28 -4.72 2.33
CA SER A 24 22.06 -4.59 1.53
C SER A 24 20.85 -4.17 2.37
N LEU A 25 20.81 -4.53 3.67
CA LEU A 25 19.76 -4.09 4.59
C LEU A 25 19.71 -2.55 4.74
N PHE A 26 20.86 -1.88 4.68
CA PHE A 26 20.95 -0.44 4.94
C PHE A 26 21.15 0.40 3.68
N LYS A 27 21.69 -0.18 2.61
CA LYS A 27 22.07 0.54 1.39
C LYS A 27 21.36 0.02 0.14
N GLY A 28 20.46 -0.92 0.31
CA GLY A 28 19.76 -1.60 -0.76
C GLY A 28 20.64 -2.62 -1.46
N ILE A 29 20.01 -3.42 -2.31
CA ILE A 29 20.68 -4.43 -3.15
C ILE A 29 21.75 -3.76 -4.03
N PRO A 30 22.94 -4.38 -4.17
CA PRO A 30 23.93 -3.93 -5.14
C PRO A 30 23.29 -3.70 -6.52
N PHE A 31 23.62 -2.59 -7.15
CA PHE A 31 23.06 -2.11 -8.42
C PHE A 31 21.59 -1.67 -8.43
N GLY A 32 20.85 -1.78 -7.33
CA GLY A 32 19.45 -1.37 -7.28
C GLY A 32 19.24 0.10 -7.64
N SER A 33 20.11 1.02 -7.20
CA SER A 33 20.06 2.42 -7.61
C SER A 33 20.23 2.62 -9.13
N TYR A 34 20.98 1.77 -9.83
CA TYR A 34 21.14 1.88 -11.29
C TYR A 34 19.88 1.40 -12.01
N ILE A 35 19.25 0.33 -11.52
CA ILE A 35 17.98 -0.17 -12.05
C ILE A 35 16.88 0.87 -11.82
N ALA A 36 16.76 1.39 -10.59
CA ALA A 36 15.83 2.46 -10.24
C ALA A 36 16.01 3.69 -11.12
N LYS A 37 17.27 4.12 -11.30
CA LYS A 37 17.60 5.24 -12.20
C LYS A 37 17.08 5.01 -13.61
N ALA A 38 17.29 3.82 -14.18
CA ALA A 38 16.84 3.50 -15.53
C ALA A 38 15.31 3.51 -15.63
N LYS A 39 14.62 2.84 -14.70
CA LYS A 39 13.15 2.76 -14.67
C LYS A 39 12.49 4.12 -14.48
N ILE A 40 12.97 4.93 -13.54
CA ILE A 40 12.43 6.29 -13.30
C ILE A 40 12.75 7.21 -14.48
N THR A 41 13.95 7.12 -15.08
CA THR A 41 14.26 7.94 -16.28
C THR A 41 13.30 7.65 -17.41
N ASP A 42 13.08 6.37 -17.71
CA ASP A 42 12.19 5.92 -18.78
C ASP A 42 10.74 6.40 -18.53
N TYR A 43 10.24 6.22 -17.31
CA TYR A 43 8.93 6.74 -16.90
C TYR A 43 8.82 8.26 -17.07
N VAL A 44 9.80 9.01 -16.57
CA VAL A 44 9.79 10.48 -16.62
C VAL A 44 9.88 10.99 -18.06
N GLU A 45 10.66 10.33 -18.91
CA GLU A 45 10.76 10.67 -20.33
C GLU A 45 9.42 10.45 -21.04
N GLN A 46 8.77 9.30 -20.84
CA GLN A 46 7.51 8.97 -21.51
C GLN A 46 6.31 9.80 -21.00
N VAL A 47 6.21 10.05 -19.69
CA VAL A 47 5.05 10.73 -19.08
C VAL A 47 5.18 12.25 -19.12
N TYR A 48 6.38 12.78 -18.87
CA TYR A 48 6.63 14.22 -18.76
C TYR A 48 7.40 14.81 -19.94
N GLY A 49 7.91 13.99 -20.88
CA GLY A 49 8.69 14.45 -22.02
C GLY A 49 10.08 14.99 -21.64
N ILE A 50 10.56 14.67 -20.44
CA ILE A 50 11.84 15.20 -19.93
C ILE A 50 12.96 14.23 -20.34
N ASN A 51 13.63 14.57 -21.44
CA ASN A 51 14.78 13.80 -21.93
C ASN A 51 16.08 14.21 -21.19
N LYS A 52 16.10 13.99 -19.87
CA LYS A 52 17.29 14.15 -19.03
C LYS A 52 17.39 12.98 -18.08
N SER A 53 18.58 12.39 -18.02
CA SER A 53 18.86 11.30 -17.08
C SER A 53 18.67 11.75 -15.64
N VAL A 54 17.89 11.01 -14.87
CA VAL A 54 17.68 11.32 -13.45
C VAL A 54 18.97 11.13 -12.65
N SER A 55 19.14 11.89 -11.58
CA SER A 55 20.21 11.66 -10.60
C SER A 55 20.07 10.27 -9.99
N LYS A 56 21.18 9.73 -9.46
CA LYS A 56 21.18 8.39 -8.88
C LYS A 56 20.25 8.32 -7.65
N PRO A 57 19.21 7.47 -7.65
CA PRO A 57 18.34 7.28 -6.50
C PRO A 57 19.07 6.71 -5.28
N GLN A 58 18.67 7.15 -4.09
CA GLN A 58 19.17 6.67 -2.81
C GLN A 58 18.21 5.65 -2.22
N PHE A 59 18.72 4.64 -1.55
CA PHE A 59 17.87 3.65 -0.89
C PHE A 59 17.28 4.23 0.40
N ASN A 60 15.95 4.21 0.51
CA ASN A 60 15.20 4.43 1.73
C ASN A 60 14.88 3.07 2.37
N PHE A 61 15.33 2.86 3.60
CA PHE A 61 15.13 1.60 4.31
C PHE A 61 13.72 1.46 4.88
N GLU A 62 13.05 2.57 5.20
CA GLU A 62 11.71 2.58 5.79
C GLU A 62 10.70 2.04 4.78
N ASP A 63 10.77 2.58 3.56
CA ASP A 63 9.88 2.21 2.46
C ASP A 63 10.46 1.08 1.58
N SER A 64 11.66 0.60 1.90
CA SER A 64 12.41 -0.40 1.11
C SER A 64 12.48 -0.06 -0.39
N SER A 65 12.61 1.23 -0.71
CA SER A 65 12.52 1.77 -2.07
C SER A 65 13.73 2.63 -2.44
N TYR A 66 13.90 2.93 -3.72
CA TYR A 66 14.95 3.82 -4.23
C TYR A 66 14.36 5.16 -4.64
N GLU A 67 14.77 6.23 -3.97
CA GLU A 67 14.14 7.54 -4.06
C GLU A 67 15.02 8.58 -4.74
N VAL A 68 14.39 9.47 -5.49
CA VAL A 68 15.02 10.62 -6.11
C VAL A 68 14.04 11.79 -6.18
N TYR A 69 14.49 12.96 -5.72
CA TYR A 69 13.78 14.21 -5.97
C TYR A 69 14.20 14.80 -7.32
N LEU A 70 13.23 15.20 -8.14
CA LEU A 70 13.47 15.84 -9.44
C LEU A 70 13.05 17.31 -9.40
N PRO A 71 14.00 18.26 -9.23
CA PRO A 71 13.68 19.69 -9.09
C PRO A 71 12.87 20.27 -10.25
N GLN A 72 13.10 19.78 -11.48
CA GLN A 72 12.38 20.23 -12.67
C GLN A 72 10.88 19.87 -12.66
N LEU A 73 10.47 18.88 -11.86
CA LEU A 73 9.08 18.49 -11.65
C LEU A 73 8.55 18.92 -10.28
N GLY A 74 9.44 19.34 -9.38
CA GLY A 74 9.09 19.66 -8.00
C GLY A 74 8.55 18.45 -7.23
N SER A 75 8.91 17.22 -7.61
CA SER A 75 8.30 15.99 -7.10
C SER A 75 9.34 14.94 -6.72
N GLN A 76 9.02 14.14 -5.72
CA GLN A 76 9.74 12.91 -5.42
C GLN A 76 9.24 11.76 -6.30
N PHE A 77 10.18 10.88 -6.64
CA PHE A 77 9.93 9.61 -7.29
C PHE A 77 10.57 8.51 -6.47
N SER A 78 9.88 7.39 -6.32
CA SER A 78 10.47 6.18 -5.73
C SER A 78 10.28 4.98 -6.64
N TYR A 79 11.18 4.01 -6.51
CA TYR A 79 11.08 2.74 -7.21
C TYR A 79 11.30 1.58 -6.25
N ASP A 80 10.28 0.75 -6.12
CA ASP A 80 10.32 -0.51 -5.41
C ASP A 80 10.82 -1.62 -6.35
N LEU A 81 12.04 -2.08 -6.08
CA LEU A 81 12.69 -3.12 -6.88
C LEU A 81 12.00 -4.49 -6.75
N LEU A 82 11.44 -4.81 -5.59
CA LEU A 82 10.82 -6.11 -5.32
C LEU A 82 9.48 -6.22 -6.05
N HIS A 83 8.69 -5.15 -6.01
CA HIS A 83 7.35 -5.14 -6.60
C HIS A 83 7.30 -4.58 -8.02
N ASN A 84 8.42 -4.07 -8.52
CA ASN A 84 8.56 -3.41 -9.83
C ASN A 84 7.57 -2.24 -9.99
N LEU A 85 7.47 -1.40 -8.95
CA LEU A 85 6.52 -0.28 -8.90
C LEU A 85 7.26 1.05 -8.83
N ILE A 86 6.75 2.05 -9.54
CA ILE A 86 7.15 3.46 -9.44
C ILE A 86 6.08 4.21 -8.65
N VAL A 87 6.50 5.01 -7.70
CA VAL A 87 5.66 6.03 -7.07
C VAL A 87 6.07 7.38 -7.62
N ASP A 88 5.10 8.07 -8.21
CA ASP A 88 5.19 9.46 -8.64
C ASP A 88 4.37 10.28 -7.64
N GLU A 89 5.05 10.96 -6.72
CA GLU A 89 4.39 11.64 -5.59
C GLU A 89 3.39 12.70 -6.08
N LYS A 90 3.74 13.44 -7.13
CA LYS A 90 2.87 14.45 -7.71
C LYS A 90 1.58 13.82 -8.25
N LEU A 91 1.71 12.78 -9.07
CA LEU A 91 0.54 12.06 -9.61
C LEU A 91 -0.30 11.44 -8.48
N ALA A 92 0.35 10.81 -7.50
CA ALA A 92 -0.34 10.18 -6.37
C ALA A 92 -1.11 11.22 -5.54
N ASN A 93 -0.54 12.40 -5.29
CA ASN A 93 -1.20 13.49 -4.57
C ASN A 93 -2.38 14.07 -5.37
N GLU A 94 -2.21 14.29 -6.67
CA GLU A 94 -3.30 14.75 -7.55
C GLU A 94 -4.51 13.79 -7.50
N LEU A 95 -4.25 12.48 -7.65
CA LEU A 95 -5.28 11.45 -7.58
C LEU A 95 -5.90 11.29 -6.19
N ASN A 96 -5.10 11.38 -5.12
CA ASN A 96 -5.63 11.31 -3.77
C ASN A 96 -6.54 12.51 -3.47
N ASN A 97 -6.23 13.71 -3.95
CA ASN A 97 -7.08 14.88 -3.77
C ASN A 97 -8.44 14.73 -4.47
N GLU A 98 -8.44 14.19 -5.70
CA GLU A 98 -9.69 13.85 -6.41
C GLU A 98 -10.49 12.80 -5.64
N PHE A 99 -9.81 11.74 -5.20
CA PHE A 99 -10.38 10.69 -4.35
C PHE A 99 -11.00 11.24 -3.07
N GLN A 100 -10.34 12.17 -2.36
CA GLN A 100 -10.92 12.78 -1.15
C GLN A 100 -12.25 13.47 -1.45
N SER A 101 -12.33 14.21 -2.55
CA SER A 101 -13.57 14.88 -2.95
C SER A 101 -14.71 13.89 -3.19
N ASP A 102 -14.44 12.78 -3.87
CA ASP A 102 -15.47 11.79 -4.18
C ASP A 102 -15.83 10.92 -2.98
N TYR A 103 -14.83 10.52 -2.19
CA TYR A 103 -15.02 9.78 -0.96
C TYR A 103 -15.81 10.59 0.08
N ASN A 104 -15.57 11.90 0.20
CA ASN A 104 -16.33 12.74 1.12
C ASN A 104 -17.82 12.81 0.74
N LYS A 105 -18.15 12.87 -0.55
CA LYS A 105 -19.55 12.79 -1.00
C LYS A 105 -20.19 11.45 -0.63
N LEU A 106 -19.44 10.34 -0.79
CA LEU A 106 -19.89 9.01 -0.39
C LEU A 106 -20.12 8.94 1.12
N LYS A 107 -19.16 9.45 1.91
CA LYS A 107 -19.19 9.52 3.38
C LYS A 107 -20.39 10.31 3.89
N ASP A 108 -20.67 11.47 3.32
CA ASP A 108 -21.81 12.32 3.70
C ASP A 108 -23.18 11.69 3.36
N SER A 109 -23.20 10.77 2.40
CA SER A 109 -24.41 10.05 1.97
C SER A 109 -24.63 8.71 2.67
N TYR A 110 -23.71 8.32 3.55
CA TYR A 110 -23.67 6.99 4.12
C TYR A 110 -24.70 6.80 5.25
N ARG A 111 -24.98 5.53 5.61
CA ARG A 111 -26.08 5.20 6.55
C ARG A 111 -25.82 5.76 7.94
N ASP A 112 -26.87 6.24 8.62
CA ASP A 112 -26.79 6.87 9.97
C ASP A 112 -26.09 6.01 11.05
N ASN A 113 -26.09 4.68 10.87
CA ASN A 113 -25.49 3.72 11.80
C ASN A 113 -24.05 3.32 11.47
N ILE A 114 -23.51 3.78 10.33
CA ILE A 114 -22.14 3.53 9.91
C ILE A 114 -21.39 4.86 9.88
N GLU A 115 -20.32 4.94 10.66
CA GLU A 115 -19.41 6.07 10.65
C GLU A 115 -18.19 5.70 9.79
N LEU A 116 -17.96 6.45 8.71
CA LEU A 116 -16.80 6.25 7.84
C LEU A 116 -15.63 7.16 8.26
N PRO A 117 -14.40 6.62 8.33
CA PRO A 117 -13.22 7.40 8.70
C PRO A 117 -12.81 8.32 7.56
N ASP A 118 -11.80 9.15 7.78
CA ASP A 118 -11.05 9.71 6.66
C ASP A 118 -10.32 8.58 5.94
N ALA A 119 -10.24 8.67 4.61
CA ALA A 119 -9.63 7.66 3.78
C ALA A 119 -8.37 8.19 3.12
N HIS A 120 -7.48 7.32 2.67
CA HIS A 120 -6.35 7.71 1.83
C HIS A 120 -6.20 6.74 0.66
N LEU A 121 -5.99 7.29 -0.54
CA LEU A 121 -5.64 6.53 -1.73
C LEU A 121 -4.15 6.66 -2.03
N PHE A 122 -3.44 5.54 -1.98
CA PHE A 122 -2.08 5.44 -2.47
C PHE A 122 -2.09 4.89 -3.91
N SER A 123 -1.33 5.52 -4.81
CA SER A 123 -1.27 5.14 -6.23
C SER A 123 0.17 4.86 -6.67
N SER A 124 0.35 3.79 -7.44
CA SER A 124 1.64 3.40 -8.01
C SER A 124 1.51 2.88 -9.44
N VAL A 125 2.60 2.92 -10.18
CA VAL A 125 2.70 2.53 -11.60
C VAL A 125 3.55 1.27 -11.72
N LEU A 126 3.14 0.31 -12.53
CA LEU A 126 4.00 -0.84 -12.86
C LEU A 126 5.11 -0.41 -13.81
N ALA A 127 6.35 -0.70 -13.45
CA ALA A 127 7.52 -0.31 -14.22
C ALA A 127 7.82 -1.28 -15.37
N ASP A 128 6.89 -1.45 -16.31
CA ASP A 128 7.01 -2.37 -17.46
C ASP A 128 7.59 -1.73 -18.73
N GLY A 129 7.67 -0.40 -18.78
CA GLY A 129 8.23 0.37 -19.90
C GLY A 129 7.19 0.94 -20.86
N GLU A 130 5.89 0.76 -20.60
CA GLU A 130 4.81 1.30 -21.42
C GLU A 130 4.00 2.33 -20.63
N TYR A 131 4.47 3.58 -20.61
CA TYR A 131 3.86 4.63 -19.79
C TYR A 131 3.08 5.63 -20.63
N SER A 132 1.91 6.00 -20.14
CA SER A 132 1.09 7.06 -20.72
C SER A 132 0.30 7.77 -19.63
N LYS A 133 -0.18 8.99 -19.88
CA LYS A 133 -0.99 9.72 -18.90
C LYS A 133 -2.26 8.98 -18.45
N ASN A 134 -2.74 8.01 -19.23
CA ASN A 134 -3.94 7.22 -18.95
C ASN A 134 -3.60 5.75 -18.63
N MET A 135 -2.38 5.48 -18.17
CA MET A 135 -1.96 4.13 -17.81
C MET A 135 -2.74 3.58 -16.62
N SER A 136 -2.85 2.25 -16.53
CA SER A 136 -3.46 1.59 -15.38
C SER A 136 -2.59 1.76 -14.13
N LEU A 137 -3.22 2.14 -13.03
CA LEU A 137 -2.56 2.35 -11.75
C LEU A 137 -2.88 1.23 -10.78
N TYR A 138 -1.93 0.90 -9.91
CA TYR A 138 -2.15 0.05 -8.74
C TYR A 138 -2.49 0.94 -7.57
N GLN A 139 -3.74 0.87 -7.13
CA GLN A 139 -4.25 1.73 -6.08
C GLN A 139 -4.60 0.93 -4.83
N LYS A 140 -4.12 1.43 -3.69
CA LYS A 140 -4.38 0.91 -2.35
C LYS A 140 -5.18 1.94 -1.56
N ILE A 141 -6.35 1.55 -1.06
CA ILE A 141 -7.15 2.38 -0.16
C ILE A 141 -6.85 2.05 1.30
N TYR A 142 -6.83 3.07 2.15
CA TYR A 142 -6.74 2.96 3.60
C TYR A 142 -8.04 3.48 4.21
N LEU A 143 -8.76 2.63 4.93
CA LEU A 143 -10.02 2.93 5.63
C LEU A 143 -9.85 2.51 7.10
N LEU A 144 -9.23 3.36 7.90
CA LEU A 144 -8.74 3.00 9.22
C LEU A 144 -9.68 3.54 10.31
N GLY A 145 -10.77 2.82 10.60
CA GLY A 145 -11.69 3.18 11.70
C GLY A 145 -13.14 3.31 11.26
N ILE A 146 -13.63 2.37 10.46
CA ILE A 146 -15.08 2.26 10.20
C ILE A 146 -15.76 1.82 11.49
N ILE A 147 -16.82 2.52 11.92
CA ILE A 147 -17.59 2.16 13.11
C ILE A 147 -18.99 1.75 12.68
N ASN A 148 -19.43 0.56 13.09
CA ASN A 148 -20.78 0.08 12.91
C ASN A 148 -21.53 0.02 14.25
N ARG A 149 -22.62 0.78 14.32
CA ARG A 149 -23.50 0.88 15.49
C ARG A 149 -24.72 -0.05 15.41
N GLU A 150 -24.86 -0.84 14.35
CA GLU A 150 -25.92 -1.87 14.27
C GLU A 150 -25.71 -2.99 15.28
N LYS A 151 -26.82 -3.52 15.79
CA LYS A 151 -26.83 -4.73 16.62
C LYS A 151 -26.69 -5.95 15.71
N ILE A 152 -25.47 -6.45 15.58
CA ILE A 152 -25.16 -7.64 14.80
C ILE A 152 -24.56 -8.75 15.66
N THR A 153 -24.69 -9.99 15.20
CA THR A 153 -24.12 -11.16 15.89
C THR A 153 -22.60 -11.19 15.72
N SER A 154 -21.90 -11.84 16.67
CA SER A 154 -20.45 -12.02 16.57
C SER A 154 -20.07 -12.87 15.35
N GLU A 155 -20.93 -13.78 14.92
CA GLU A 155 -20.73 -14.63 13.74
C GLU A 155 -20.80 -13.82 12.44
N ASP A 156 -21.66 -12.81 12.38
CA ASP A 156 -21.87 -11.98 11.18
C ASP A 156 -20.90 -10.80 11.08
N SER A 157 -20.17 -10.46 12.15
CA SER A 157 -19.31 -9.26 12.20
C SER A 157 -18.24 -9.25 11.10
N SER A 158 -17.52 -10.37 10.92
CA SER A 158 -16.49 -10.50 9.88
C SER A 158 -17.07 -10.39 8.45
N LYS A 159 -18.24 -11.00 8.23
CA LYS A 159 -18.95 -10.91 6.95
C LYS A 159 -19.44 -9.49 6.68
N THR A 160 -19.90 -8.80 7.71
CA THR A 160 -20.37 -7.41 7.64
C THR A 160 -19.21 -6.49 7.27
N ALA A 161 -18.05 -6.62 7.93
CA ALA A 161 -16.83 -5.87 7.59
C ALA A 161 -16.45 -6.03 6.10
N ALA A 162 -16.44 -7.28 5.61
CA ALA A 162 -16.12 -7.57 4.21
C ALA A 162 -17.17 -7.01 3.22
N THR A 163 -18.45 -7.11 3.57
CA THR A 163 -19.55 -6.61 2.73
C THR A 163 -19.51 -5.10 2.63
N LEU A 164 -19.37 -4.42 3.77
CA LEU A 164 -19.31 -2.98 3.86
C LEU A 164 -18.11 -2.40 3.10
N THR A 165 -16.94 -3.03 3.26
CA THR A 165 -15.74 -2.68 2.49
C THR A 165 -16.00 -2.76 0.99
N LYS A 166 -16.71 -3.82 0.55
CA LYS A 166 -17.03 -3.99 -0.87
C LYS A 166 -18.00 -2.92 -1.37
N GLU A 167 -19.03 -2.61 -0.58
CA GLU A 167 -20.00 -1.55 -0.89
C GLU A 167 -19.32 -0.18 -1.04
N ILE A 168 -18.38 0.17 -0.16
CA ILE A 168 -17.62 1.42 -0.24
C ILE A 168 -16.80 1.49 -1.54
N ILE A 169 -16.09 0.40 -1.87
CA ILE A 169 -15.29 0.32 -3.11
C ILE A 169 -16.18 0.46 -4.35
N GLU A 170 -17.35 -0.19 -4.36
CA GLU A 170 -18.30 -0.09 -5.47
C GLU A 170 -18.93 1.31 -5.56
N GLY A 171 -19.18 1.96 -4.42
CA GLY A 171 -19.72 3.32 -4.34
C GLY A 171 -18.78 4.40 -4.89
N LEU A 172 -17.47 4.16 -4.88
CA LEU A 172 -16.46 5.03 -5.50
C LEU A 172 -16.46 4.94 -7.04
N GLY A 173 -17.09 3.91 -7.61
CA GLY A 173 -17.23 3.73 -9.05
C GLY A 173 -15.95 3.27 -9.77
N GLU A 174 -15.98 3.33 -11.10
CA GLU A 174 -14.92 2.80 -11.98
C GLU A 174 -13.72 3.74 -12.16
N ASN A 175 -13.77 4.94 -11.56
CA ASN A 175 -12.69 5.93 -11.65
C ASN A 175 -11.41 5.47 -10.93
N TYR A 176 -11.53 4.52 -10.00
CA TYR A 176 -10.43 4.05 -9.17
C TYR A 176 -10.21 2.55 -9.36
N ASN A 177 -9.00 2.16 -9.74
CA ASN A 177 -8.57 0.78 -9.86
C ASN A 177 -8.05 0.24 -8.51
N ILE A 178 -8.96 0.12 -7.53
CA ILE A 178 -8.65 -0.37 -6.19
C ILE A 178 -8.38 -1.88 -6.26
N THR A 179 -7.11 -2.26 -6.10
CA THR A 179 -6.63 -3.65 -6.19
C THR A 179 -6.01 -4.16 -4.88
N SER A 180 -5.79 -3.24 -3.94
CA SER A 180 -5.23 -3.46 -2.62
C SER A 180 -5.95 -2.59 -1.58
N LEU A 181 -5.97 -3.00 -0.32
CA LEU A 181 -6.56 -2.22 0.76
C LEU A 181 -6.01 -2.58 2.14
N GLN A 182 -6.21 -1.65 3.08
CA GLN A 182 -6.16 -1.91 4.51
C GLN A 182 -7.39 -1.26 5.16
N VAL A 183 -8.17 -2.05 5.88
CA VAL A 183 -9.41 -1.63 6.51
C VAL A 183 -9.39 -2.04 7.97
N ILE A 184 -9.75 -1.11 8.85
CA ILE A 184 -10.07 -1.38 10.25
C ILE A 184 -11.55 -1.07 10.44
N TYR A 185 -12.29 -2.08 10.89
CA TYR A 185 -13.73 -2.04 11.13
C TYR A 185 -14.00 -2.40 12.59
N THR A 186 -14.85 -1.64 13.27
CA THR A 186 -15.21 -1.82 14.67
C THR A 186 -16.73 -1.92 14.81
N ASP A 187 -17.18 -2.90 15.58
CA ASP A 187 -18.57 -3.03 16.03
C ASP A 187 -18.65 -3.45 17.50
N LEU A 188 -19.86 -3.71 18.01
CA LEU A 188 -20.07 -4.13 19.39
C LEU A 188 -19.35 -5.44 19.78
N ASN A 189 -19.00 -6.28 18.80
CA ASN A 189 -18.35 -7.57 19.01
C ASN A 189 -16.83 -7.47 18.96
N GLY A 190 -16.26 -6.38 18.41
CA GLY A 190 -14.84 -6.10 18.44
C GLY A 190 -14.34 -5.34 17.22
N GLN A 191 -13.01 -5.36 17.04
CA GLN A 191 -12.34 -4.79 15.89
C GLN A 191 -11.87 -5.89 14.94
N TYR A 192 -11.96 -5.61 13.64
CA TYR A 192 -11.65 -6.52 12.56
C TYR A 192 -10.75 -5.79 11.54
N GLU A 193 -9.69 -6.47 11.12
CA GLU A 193 -8.79 -5.98 10.08
C GLU A 193 -9.03 -6.73 8.78
N ILE A 194 -8.97 -6.00 7.67
CA ILE A 194 -8.88 -6.58 6.32
C ILE A 194 -7.66 -5.99 5.64
N THR A 195 -6.67 -6.84 5.36
CA THR A 195 -5.48 -6.45 4.60
C THR A 195 -5.40 -7.29 3.33
N LEU A 196 -5.30 -6.61 2.19
CA LEU A 196 -5.22 -7.27 0.89
C LEU A 196 -4.22 -6.55 -0.02
N ASP A 197 -3.31 -7.32 -0.59
CA ASP A 197 -2.44 -6.87 -1.67
C ASP A 197 -2.47 -7.89 -2.81
N SER A 198 -3.41 -7.73 -3.74
CA SER A 198 -3.71 -8.78 -4.74
C SER A 198 -3.38 -8.39 -6.17
N LYS A 199 -3.19 -7.09 -6.46
CA LYS A 199 -3.01 -6.56 -7.83
C LYS A 199 -4.13 -7.01 -8.80
N LYS A 200 -5.28 -7.43 -8.26
CA LYS A 200 -6.46 -7.98 -8.97
C LYS A 200 -7.74 -7.33 -8.45
N PRO A 201 -8.84 -7.39 -9.23
CA PRO A 201 -10.14 -6.92 -8.76
C PRO A 201 -10.57 -7.58 -7.44
N ILE A 202 -11.04 -6.76 -6.51
CA ILE A 202 -11.41 -7.19 -5.17
C ILE A 202 -12.82 -7.81 -5.17
N SER A 203 -12.92 -9.06 -4.71
CA SER A 203 -14.20 -9.77 -4.55
C SER A 203 -14.56 -9.92 -3.07
N ILE A 204 -15.86 -9.99 -2.76
CA ILE A 204 -16.36 -10.20 -1.39
C ILE A 204 -15.81 -11.49 -0.76
N LYS A 205 -15.65 -12.55 -1.55
CA LYS A 205 -15.05 -13.82 -1.11
C LYS A 205 -13.59 -13.65 -0.72
N THR A 206 -12.84 -12.81 -1.45
CA THR A 206 -11.45 -12.50 -1.12
C THR A 206 -11.38 -11.68 0.15
N LEU A 207 -12.26 -10.68 0.31
CA LEU A 207 -12.33 -9.87 1.53
C LEU A 207 -12.62 -10.72 2.76
N GLY A 208 -13.70 -11.51 2.75
CA GLY A 208 -14.06 -12.35 3.90
C GLY A 208 -12.98 -13.38 4.29
N LYS A 209 -12.14 -13.82 3.35
CA LYS A 209 -10.98 -14.69 3.66
C LYS A 209 -9.81 -13.97 4.31
N ASN A 210 -9.69 -12.66 4.08
CA ASN A 210 -8.64 -11.81 4.63
C ASN A 210 -9.14 -10.94 5.79
N THR A 211 -10.39 -11.11 6.20
CA THR A 211 -10.94 -10.49 7.41
C THR A 211 -10.58 -11.33 8.63
N SER A 212 -9.88 -10.73 9.59
CA SER A 212 -9.57 -11.34 10.88
C SER A 212 -10.02 -10.44 12.03
N LYS A 213 -10.41 -11.04 13.15
CA LYS A 213 -10.66 -10.30 14.39
C LYS A 213 -9.31 -9.95 15.03
N MET A 214 -9.15 -8.71 15.46
CA MET A 214 -7.93 -8.27 16.14
C MET A 214 -7.94 -8.75 17.59
N GLU A 215 -6.84 -9.37 18.01
CA GLU A 215 -6.68 -9.85 19.40
C GLU A 215 -6.30 -8.72 20.36
N GLN A 216 -5.58 -7.72 19.86
CA GLN A 216 -5.13 -6.57 20.62
C GLN A 216 -5.68 -5.30 19.98
N ILE A 217 -6.37 -4.52 20.79
CA ILE A 217 -6.99 -3.24 20.41
C ILE A 217 -6.64 -2.19 21.46
N GLY A 218 -6.63 -0.91 21.07
CA GLY A 218 -6.32 0.21 21.96
C GLY A 218 -7.36 0.38 23.07
N GLU A 219 -7.02 1.09 24.14
CA GLU A 219 -7.98 1.37 25.21
C GLU A 219 -9.15 2.23 24.71
N GLU A 220 -8.90 3.19 23.82
CA GLU A 220 -9.94 4.01 23.19
C GLU A 220 -10.95 3.14 22.41
N ASP A 221 -10.47 2.16 21.64
CA ASP A 221 -11.34 1.22 20.92
C ASP A 221 -12.14 0.32 21.88
N LYS A 222 -11.55 -0.09 23.00
CA LYS A 222 -12.27 -0.86 24.04
C LYS A 222 -13.38 -0.05 24.67
N GLU A 223 -13.13 1.24 24.95
CA GLU A 223 -14.14 2.15 25.47
C GLU A 223 -15.28 2.33 24.47
N LEU A 224 -14.96 2.58 23.20
CA LEU A 224 -15.95 2.62 22.12
C LEU A 224 -16.81 1.35 22.07
N ILE A 225 -16.19 0.16 22.09
CA ILE A 225 -16.93 -1.12 22.07
C ILE A 225 -17.85 -1.25 23.31
N ARG A 226 -17.44 -0.77 24.48
CA ARG A 226 -18.30 -0.75 25.68
C ARG A 226 -19.50 0.17 25.49
N GLU A 227 -19.30 1.35 24.89
CA GLU A 227 -20.38 2.28 24.58
C GLU A 227 -21.38 1.68 23.57
N LEU A 228 -20.88 0.96 22.56
CA LEU A 228 -21.73 0.25 21.60
C LEU A 228 -22.57 -0.86 22.26
N ASN A 229 -22.06 -1.49 23.33
CA ASN A 229 -22.81 -2.49 24.11
C ASN A 229 -23.79 -1.87 25.13
N GLY A 230 -23.64 -0.58 25.47
CA GLY A 230 -24.47 0.14 26.44
C GLY A 230 -25.75 0.76 25.86
N ASN A 231 -25.87 0.82 24.53
CA ASN A 231 -27.02 1.34 23.78
C ASN A 231 -27.83 0.20 23.11
#